data_AF-A0A5D2MXF5-F1
#
_entry.id   AF-A0A5D2MXF5-F1
#
_cell.length_a   1.000
_cell.length_b   1.000
_cell.length_c   1.000
_cell.angle_alpha   90.00
_cell.angle_beta   90.00
_cell.angle_gamma   90.00
#
_symmetry.space_group_name_H-M   'P 1'
#
loop_
_entity.id
_entity.type
_entity.pdbx_description
1 polymer ?
#
loop_
_entity_poly.entity_id
_entity_poly.type
_entity_poly.pdbx_seq_one_letter_code
_entity_poly.pdbx_strand_id
1 'polypeptide(L)'
;MENQNAIEPLIHVLETGSPEAKENSAATLFSLSVIEDNKVKIGRSGAIKPLVDLLGNGTPRGKKDAATALFNLSIFHENKARIVQAGAVRHLVDLMDPAAGMVDKAVAVLANLATIPEGRNAIGQEGGIPVLVEVVELGSARRKENAAAALLQLCTTSGRFCNMVLQEGAVPPLVALSQTGTPRGKEKAQALLSYFRNQRHGSAGRG
;
A
#
# COMPACT_ATOMS: atom_id res chain seq x y z
N MET A 1 28.70 -4.97 -24.29
CA MET A 1 27.40 -5.41 -23.69
C MET A 1 27.51 -5.42 -22.16
N GLU A 2 28.03 -4.36 -21.54
CA GLU A 2 28.59 -4.45 -20.17
C GLU A 2 27.78 -3.72 -19.07
N ASN A 3 26.63 -3.13 -19.41
CA ASN A 3 25.78 -2.40 -18.43
C ASN A 3 24.50 -3.15 -18.01
N GLN A 4 24.37 -4.45 -18.33
CA GLN A 4 23.08 -5.14 -18.22
C GLN A 4 22.74 -5.76 -16.86
N ASN A 5 23.63 -5.80 -15.86
CA ASN A 5 23.27 -6.40 -14.56
C ASN A 5 23.76 -5.64 -13.33
N ALA A 6 23.62 -4.31 -13.30
CA ALA A 6 23.83 -3.53 -12.07
C ALA A 6 22.86 -3.90 -10.93
N ILE A 7 21.76 -4.60 -11.23
CA ILE A 7 20.72 -4.97 -10.25
C ILE A 7 21.13 -6.22 -9.44
N GLU A 8 21.79 -7.21 -10.04
CA GLU A 8 22.16 -8.46 -9.36
C GLU A 8 23.11 -8.25 -8.17
N PRO A 9 24.19 -7.45 -8.29
CA PRO A 9 25.05 -7.14 -7.14
C PRO A 9 24.30 -6.44 -6.01
N LEU A 10 23.33 -5.57 -6.35
CA LEU A 10 22.51 -4.89 -5.35
C LEU A 10 21.61 -5.88 -4.59
N ILE A 11 21.03 -6.85 -5.29
CA ILE A 11 20.25 -7.92 -4.66
C ILE A 11 21.13 -8.75 -3.72
N HIS A 12 22.32 -9.15 -4.18
CA HIS A 12 23.24 -9.89 -3.34
C HIS A 12 23.58 -9.14 -2.05
N VAL A 13 23.87 -7.84 -2.15
CA VAL A 13 24.13 -6.99 -0.98
C VAL A 13 22.90 -6.86 -0.07
N LEU A 14 21.68 -6.77 -0.61
CA LEU A 14 20.45 -6.76 0.19
C LEU A 14 20.27 -8.05 1.01
N GLU A 15 20.71 -9.18 0.47
CA GLU A 15 20.56 -10.49 1.12
C GLU A 15 21.65 -10.73 2.16
N THR A 16 22.92 -10.45 1.83
CA THR A 16 24.08 -10.90 2.61
C THR A 16 24.85 -9.79 3.32
N GLY A 17 24.62 -8.52 2.96
CA GLY A 17 25.38 -7.39 3.48
C GLY A 17 25.16 -7.05 4.95
N SER A 18 26.00 -6.17 5.50
CA SER A 18 25.75 -5.53 6.80
C SER A 18 24.46 -4.69 6.77
N PRO A 19 23.86 -4.33 7.92
CA PRO A 19 22.70 -3.44 7.95
C PRO A 19 22.87 -2.18 7.08
N GLU A 20 24.02 -1.51 7.17
CA GLU A 20 24.35 -0.30 6.38
C GLU A 20 24.50 -0.61 4.89
N ALA A 21 25.09 -1.75 4.55
CA ALA A 21 25.23 -2.17 3.15
C ALA A 21 23.86 -2.47 2.53
N LYS A 22 22.96 -3.14 3.27
CA LYS A 22 21.58 -3.40 2.86
C LYS A 22 20.81 -2.09 2.66
N GLU A 23 20.95 -1.13 3.58
CA GLU A 23 20.38 0.21 3.46
C GLU A 23 20.85 0.91 2.18
N ASN A 24 22.15 0.96 1.93
CA ASN A 24 22.72 1.60 0.75
C ASN A 24 22.27 0.92 -0.55
N SER A 25 22.14 -0.42 -0.54
CA SER A 25 21.60 -1.16 -1.67
C SER A 25 20.13 -0.83 -1.91
N ALA A 26 19.31 -0.79 -0.86
CA ALA A 26 17.91 -0.39 -0.95
C ALA A 26 17.75 1.04 -1.48
N ALA A 27 18.56 1.98 -1.00
CA ALA A 27 18.57 3.37 -1.47
C ALA A 27 18.94 3.49 -2.96
N THR A 28 19.88 2.64 -3.43
CA THR A 28 20.26 2.56 -4.84
C THR A 28 19.11 2.01 -5.70
N LEU A 29 18.48 0.92 -5.27
CA LEU A 29 17.31 0.36 -5.95
C LEU A 29 16.12 1.32 -5.96
N PHE A 30 15.90 2.04 -4.87
CA PHE A 30 14.94 3.14 -4.81
C PHE A 30 15.25 4.18 -5.90
N SER A 31 16.48 4.66 -5.97
CA SER A 31 16.87 5.68 -6.95
C SER A 31 16.69 5.18 -8.39
N LEU A 32 17.06 3.93 -8.68
CA LEU A 32 16.85 3.30 -9.98
C LEU A 32 15.36 3.13 -10.33
N SER A 33 14.51 2.81 -9.34
CA SER A 33 13.08 2.55 -9.53
C SER A 33 12.26 3.79 -9.92
N VAL A 34 12.83 5.00 -9.87
CA VAL A 34 12.17 6.21 -10.36
C VAL A 34 11.93 6.12 -11.87
N ILE A 35 12.83 5.48 -12.61
CA ILE A 35 12.74 5.28 -14.07
C ILE A 35 11.79 4.11 -14.38
N GLU A 36 10.82 4.30 -15.28
CA GLU A 36 9.82 3.29 -15.65
C GLU A 36 10.44 1.96 -16.11
N ASP A 37 11.37 2.00 -17.05
CA ASP A 37 12.05 0.80 -17.57
C ASP A 37 12.77 -0.01 -16.47
N ASN A 38 13.27 0.69 -15.45
CA ASN A 38 13.94 0.04 -14.33
C ASN A 38 12.94 -0.63 -13.37
N LYS A 39 11.71 -0.12 -13.22
CA LYS A 39 10.68 -0.78 -12.38
C LYS A 39 10.40 -2.19 -12.87
N VAL A 40 10.32 -2.37 -14.18
CA VAL A 40 10.09 -3.69 -14.81
C VAL A 40 11.27 -4.62 -14.55
N LYS A 41 12.50 -4.12 -14.76
CA LYS A 41 13.73 -4.91 -14.57
C LYS A 41 13.91 -5.33 -13.11
N ILE A 42 13.82 -4.37 -12.17
CA ILE A 42 13.95 -4.62 -10.72
C ILE A 42 12.84 -5.58 -10.24
N GLY A 43 11.62 -5.42 -10.74
CA GLY A 43 10.51 -6.29 -10.36
C GLY A 43 10.68 -7.74 -10.82
N ARG A 44 11.35 -7.96 -11.95
CA ARG A 44 11.61 -9.31 -12.52
C ARG A 44 12.91 -9.94 -12.03
N SER A 45 13.82 -9.17 -11.43
CA SER A 45 15.15 -9.63 -11.02
C SER A 45 15.17 -10.36 -9.67
N GLY A 46 14.05 -10.43 -8.95
CA GLY A 46 13.97 -11.04 -7.61
C GLY A 46 14.21 -10.05 -6.46
N ALA A 47 14.46 -8.76 -6.73
CA ALA A 47 14.75 -7.76 -5.70
C ALA A 47 13.61 -7.52 -4.69
N ILE A 48 12.37 -7.86 -5.05
CA ILE A 48 11.19 -7.57 -4.22
C ILE A 48 11.25 -8.30 -2.87
N LYS A 49 11.63 -9.59 -2.85
CA LYS A 49 11.64 -10.35 -1.58
C LYS A 49 12.69 -9.81 -0.59
N PRO A 50 13.95 -9.56 -0.98
CA PRO A 50 14.93 -8.91 -0.09
C PRO A 50 14.53 -7.50 0.36
N LEU A 51 13.85 -6.72 -0.49
CA LEU A 51 13.30 -5.42 -0.07
C LEU A 51 12.21 -5.57 0.99
N VAL A 52 11.33 -6.57 0.87
CA VAL A 52 10.32 -6.87 1.89
C VAL A 52 10.94 -7.38 3.19
N ASP A 53 12.00 -8.18 3.11
CA ASP A 53 12.72 -8.64 4.30
C ASP A 53 13.38 -7.47 5.04
N LEU A 54 13.93 -6.50 4.30
CA LEU A 54 14.46 -5.27 4.87
C LEU A 54 13.36 -4.37 5.46
N LEU A 55 12.17 -4.35 4.85
CA LEU A 55 11.00 -3.64 5.37
C LEU A 55 10.57 -4.17 6.76
N GLY A 56 10.62 -5.48 6.95
CA GLY A 56 10.27 -6.12 8.23
C GLY A 56 11.38 -6.00 9.28
N ASN A 57 12.62 -6.31 8.88
CA ASN A 57 13.72 -6.60 9.81
C ASN A 57 14.84 -5.55 9.80
N GLY A 58 14.76 -4.53 8.93
CA GLY A 58 15.77 -3.50 8.81
C GLY A 58 15.77 -2.48 9.93
N THR A 59 16.81 -1.64 9.94
CA THR A 59 16.86 -0.42 10.75
C THR A 59 15.76 0.57 10.31
N PRO A 60 15.43 1.61 11.09
CA PRO A 60 14.49 2.64 10.65
C PRO A 60 14.82 3.25 9.28
N ARG A 61 16.11 3.42 8.97
CA ARG A 61 16.57 3.88 7.65
C ARG A 61 16.32 2.82 6.57
N GLY A 62 16.70 1.57 6.83
CA GLY A 62 16.49 0.46 5.90
C GLY A 62 15.02 0.25 5.56
N LYS A 63 14.14 0.32 6.57
CA LYS A 63 12.69 0.25 6.37
C LYS A 63 12.17 1.38 5.51
N LYS A 64 12.64 2.60 5.73
CA LYS A 64 12.25 3.78 4.94
C LYS A 64 12.68 3.65 3.47
N ASP A 65 13.91 3.23 3.22
CA ASP A 65 14.45 3.05 1.86
C ASP A 65 13.71 1.91 1.15
N ALA A 66 13.48 0.79 1.84
CA ALA A 66 12.69 -0.33 1.33
C ALA A 66 11.24 0.07 1.00
N ALA A 67 10.55 0.77 1.92
CA ALA A 67 9.18 1.24 1.70
C ALA A 67 9.08 2.18 0.50
N THR A 68 10.10 3.02 0.29
CA THR A 68 10.13 3.97 -0.83
C THR A 68 10.41 3.25 -2.16
N ALA A 69 11.32 2.27 -2.18
CA ALA A 69 11.54 1.41 -3.34
C ALA A 69 10.25 0.64 -3.70
N LEU A 70 9.60 0.01 -2.71
CA LEU A 70 8.35 -0.73 -2.91
C LEU A 70 7.21 0.17 -3.39
N PHE A 71 7.14 1.42 -2.90
CA PHE A 71 6.20 2.41 -3.41
C PHE A 71 6.37 2.62 -4.92
N ASN A 72 7.59 2.93 -5.37
CA ASN A 72 7.87 3.16 -6.79
C ASN A 72 7.59 1.90 -7.62
N LEU A 73 8.01 0.72 -7.14
CA LEU A 73 7.79 -0.54 -7.84
C LEU A 73 6.30 -0.89 -7.94
N SER A 74 5.49 -0.57 -6.93
CA SER A 74 4.05 -0.85 -6.89
C SER A 74 3.21 -0.03 -7.89
N ILE A 75 3.78 1.02 -8.47
CA ILE A 75 3.12 1.80 -9.53
C ILE A 75 2.93 0.92 -10.78
N PHE A 76 3.88 0.02 -11.05
CA PHE A 76 3.81 -0.91 -12.16
C PHE A 76 2.93 -2.13 -11.82
N HIS A 77 1.94 -2.43 -12.66
CA HIS A 77 0.87 -3.39 -12.34
C HIS A 77 1.42 -4.79 -12.00
N GLU A 78 2.33 -5.32 -12.81
CA GLU A 78 2.87 -6.67 -12.68
C GLU A 78 3.74 -6.85 -11.43
N ASN A 79 4.23 -5.75 -10.85
CA ASN A 79 5.00 -5.82 -9.61
C ASN A 79 4.10 -5.92 -8.38
N LYS A 80 2.84 -5.48 -8.45
CA LYS A 80 1.91 -5.53 -7.31
C LYS A 80 1.71 -6.95 -6.80
N ALA A 81 1.48 -7.90 -7.70
CA ALA A 81 1.30 -9.31 -7.34
C ALA A 81 2.56 -9.88 -6.66
N ARG A 82 3.75 -9.53 -7.17
CA ARG A 82 5.04 -9.95 -6.58
C ARG A 82 5.24 -9.36 -5.18
N ILE A 83 4.89 -8.10 -4.97
CA ILE A 83 4.96 -7.42 -3.67
C ILE A 83 4.04 -8.11 -2.65
N VAL A 84 2.81 -8.44 -3.06
CA VAL A 84 1.86 -9.17 -2.19
C VAL A 84 2.38 -10.57 -1.87
N GLN A 85 2.83 -11.33 -2.87
CA GLN A 85 3.37 -12.69 -2.71
C GLN A 85 4.61 -12.73 -1.82
N ALA A 86 5.41 -11.65 -1.82
CA ALA A 86 6.58 -11.52 -0.93
C ALA A 86 6.20 -11.25 0.54
N GLY A 87 4.92 -11.06 0.88
CA GLY A 87 4.45 -10.84 2.24
C GLY A 87 4.50 -9.37 2.70
N ALA A 88 4.61 -8.41 1.77
CA ALA A 88 4.80 -7.01 2.13
C ALA A 88 3.64 -6.40 2.94
N VAL A 89 2.41 -6.91 2.76
CA VAL A 89 1.20 -6.27 3.30
C VAL A 89 1.22 -6.19 4.81
N ARG A 90 1.61 -7.26 5.51
CA ARG A 90 1.72 -7.28 6.98
C ARG A 90 2.65 -6.16 7.47
N HIS A 91 3.86 -6.09 6.92
CA HIS A 91 4.83 -5.06 7.31
C HIS A 91 4.36 -3.65 6.95
N LEU A 92 3.66 -3.48 5.84
CA LEU A 92 3.08 -2.20 5.46
C LEU A 92 1.98 -1.77 6.45
N VAL A 93 1.15 -2.70 6.94
CA VAL A 93 0.15 -2.42 7.99
C VAL A 93 0.85 -2.03 9.29
N ASP A 94 1.91 -2.73 9.71
CA ASP A 94 2.68 -2.37 10.90
C ASP A 94 3.28 -0.95 10.80
N LEU A 95 3.71 -0.53 9.60
CA LEU A 95 4.28 0.80 9.33
C LEU A 95 3.25 1.94 9.27
N MET A 96 1.97 1.63 9.40
CA MET A 96 0.91 2.63 9.52
C MET A 96 0.78 3.19 10.93
N ASP A 97 1.43 2.61 11.93
CA ASP A 97 1.58 3.22 13.24
C ASP A 97 2.25 4.61 13.10
N PRO A 98 1.61 5.70 13.56
CA PRO A 98 2.20 7.03 13.54
C PRO A 98 3.60 7.10 14.15
N ALA A 99 3.91 6.28 15.16
CA ALA A 99 5.23 6.20 15.79
C ALA A 99 6.32 5.71 14.83
N ALA A 100 5.96 4.98 13.77
CA ALA A 100 6.90 4.51 12.76
C ALA A 100 7.31 5.61 11.77
N GLY A 101 6.60 6.74 11.71
CA GLY A 101 6.93 7.87 10.83
C GLY A 101 6.84 7.58 9.31
N MET A 102 6.19 6.47 8.92
CA MET A 102 6.17 5.97 7.54
C MET A 102 4.77 5.85 6.91
N VAL A 103 3.74 6.34 7.59
CA VAL A 103 2.32 6.23 7.18
C VAL A 103 2.08 6.70 5.74
N ASP A 104 2.72 7.79 5.30
CA ASP A 104 2.55 8.32 3.93
C ASP A 104 2.94 7.33 2.83
N LYS A 105 4.02 6.58 3.03
CA LYS A 105 4.50 5.61 2.05
C LYS A 105 3.71 4.31 2.17
N ALA A 106 3.50 3.83 3.39
CA ALA A 106 2.74 2.61 3.65
C ALA A 106 1.32 2.68 3.05
N VAL A 107 0.56 3.75 3.33
CA VAL A 107 -0.80 3.92 2.82
C VAL A 107 -0.85 4.00 1.30
N ALA A 108 0.17 4.61 0.68
CA ALA A 108 0.24 4.74 -0.78
C ALA A 108 0.52 3.39 -1.44
N VAL A 109 1.41 2.56 -0.86
CA VAL A 109 1.64 1.19 -1.35
C VAL A 109 0.38 0.35 -1.18
N LEU A 110 -0.25 0.37 -0.01
CA LEU A 110 -1.50 -0.37 0.22
C LEU A 110 -2.61 0.04 -0.76
N ALA A 111 -2.76 1.34 -1.05
CA ALA A 111 -3.71 1.82 -2.04
C ALA A 111 -3.40 1.31 -3.46
N ASN A 112 -2.12 1.24 -3.84
CA ASN A 112 -1.70 0.65 -5.12
C ASN A 112 -1.97 -0.87 -5.18
N LEU A 113 -1.73 -1.60 -4.09
CA LEU A 113 -1.97 -3.04 -4.01
C LEU A 113 -3.47 -3.36 -4.00
N ALA A 114 -4.30 -2.50 -3.41
CA ALA A 114 -5.76 -2.66 -3.42
C ALA A 114 -6.38 -2.64 -4.83
N THR A 115 -5.65 -2.22 -5.87
CA THR A 115 -6.16 -2.28 -7.25
C THR A 115 -6.13 -3.69 -7.85
N ILE A 116 -5.50 -4.67 -7.21
CA ILE A 116 -5.46 -6.07 -7.67
C ILE A 116 -6.18 -7.01 -6.69
N PRO A 117 -6.74 -8.16 -7.12
CA PRO A 117 -7.48 -9.07 -6.24
C PRO A 117 -6.66 -9.59 -5.07
N GLU A 118 -5.42 -9.98 -5.32
CA GLU A 118 -4.50 -10.55 -4.32
C GLU A 118 -4.20 -9.53 -3.23
N GLY A 119 -3.97 -8.27 -3.63
CA GLY A 119 -3.73 -7.18 -2.70
C GLY A 119 -4.94 -6.86 -1.84
N ARG A 120 -6.16 -6.82 -2.42
CA ARG A 120 -7.40 -6.63 -1.64
C ARG A 120 -7.56 -7.70 -0.56
N ASN A 121 -7.35 -8.96 -0.93
CA ASN A 121 -7.48 -10.08 0.00
C ASN A 121 -6.43 -10.01 1.12
N ALA A 122 -5.17 -9.77 0.76
CA ALA A 122 -4.10 -9.63 1.73
C ALA A 122 -4.33 -8.47 2.69
N ILE A 123 -4.76 -7.29 2.20
CA ILE A 123 -5.04 -6.12 3.05
C ILE A 123 -6.14 -6.43 4.07
N GLY A 124 -7.21 -7.09 3.64
CA GLY A 124 -8.30 -7.46 4.54
C GLY A 124 -7.91 -8.55 5.55
N GLN A 125 -7.03 -9.48 5.19
CA GLN A 125 -6.58 -10.57 6.06
C GLN A 125 -5.55 -10.10 7.09
N GLU A 126 -4.66 -9.18 6.72
CA GLU A 126 -3.59 -8.66 7.58
C GLU A 126 -4.06 -7.48 8.46
N GLY A 127 -5.37 -7.31 8.66
CA GLY A 127 -5.90 -6.27 9.56
C GLY A 127 -5.74 -4.83 9.03
N GLY A 128 -5.60 -4.63 7.72
CA GLY A 128 -5.42 -3.29 7.15
C GLY A 128 -6.67 -2.41 7.19
N ILE A 129 -7.88 -2.98 7.35
CA ILE A 129 -9.14 -2.22 7.31
C ILE A 129 -9.26 -1.21 8.48
N PRO A 130 -9.15 -1.60 9.76
CA PRO A 130 -9.22 -0.66 10.89
C PRO A 130 -8.21 0.49 10.74
N VAL A 131 -6.98 0.16 10.38
CA VAL A 131 -5.89 1.11 10.19
C VAL A 131 -6.18 2.10 9.05
N LEU A 132 -6.73 1.63 7.92
CA LEU A 132 -7.13 2.50 6.82
C LEU A 132 -8.27 3.45 7.23
N VAL A 133 -9.22 2.99 8.05
CA VAL A 133 -10.31 3.83 8.57
C VAL A 133 -9.76 4.93 9.48
N GLU A 134 -8.87 4.59 10.41
CA GLU A 134 -8.18 5.55 11.26
C GLU A 134 -7.43 6.61 10.43
N VAL A 135 -6.80 6.21 9.32
CA VAL A 135 -6.10 7.15 8.43
C VAL A 135 -7.05 8.11 7.71
N VAL A 136 -8.27 7.68 7.37
CA VAL A 136 -9.30 8.60 6.83
C VAL A 136 -9.72 9.63 7.89
N GLU A 137 -9.73 9.25 9.16
CA GLU A 137 -10.09 10.13 10.27
C GLU A 137 -8.98 11.13 10.61
N LEU A 138 -7.76 10.65 10.84
CA LEU A 138 -6.66 11.42 11.43
C LEU A 138 -5.55 11.82 10.44
N GLY A 139 -5.56 11.27 9.22
CA GLY A 139 -4.50 11.49 8.24
C GLY A 139 -4.45 12.89 7.65
N SER A 140 -3.32 13.23 7.01
CA SER A 140 -3.23 14.39 6.12
C SER A 140 -4.15 14.23 4.91
N ALA A 141 -4.46 15.31 4.20
CA ALA A 141 -5.35 15.28 3.04
C ALA A 141 -4.97 14.19 2.00
N ARG A 142 -3.66 14.00 1.77
CA ARG A 142 -3.13 12.96 0.87
C ARG A 142 -3.28 11.55 1.45
N ARG A 143 -3.05 11.37 2.76
CA ARG A 143 -3.24 10.06 3.42
C ARG A 143 -4.70 9.64 3.39
N LYS A 144 -5.62 10.57 3.68
CA LYS A 144 -7.07 10.34 3.62
C LYS A 144 -7.52 9.92 2.21
N GLU A 145 -7.03 10.59 1.17
CA GLU A 145 -7.30 10.23 -0.22
C GLU A 145 -6.86 8.79 -0.54
N ASN A 146 -5.61 8.43 -0.21
CA ASN A 146 -5.08 7.09 -0.46
C ASN A 146 -5.86 6.02 0.33
N ALA A 147 -6.16 6.30 1.60
CA ALA A 147 -6.91 5.37 2.44
C ALA A 147 -8.34 5.18 1.93
N ALA A 148 -9.05 6.24 1.58
CA ALA A 148 -10.39 6.16 0.98
C ALA A 148 -10.38 5.42 -0.37
N ALA A 149 -9.34 5.60 -1.19
CA ALA A 149 -9.17 4.85 -2.43
C ALA A 149 -8.99 3.35 -2.18
N ALA A 150 -8.17 2.96 -1.20
CA ALA A 150 -8.00 1.57 -0.81
C ALA A 150 -9.34 0.98 -0.33
N LEU A 151 -9.99 1.63 0.65
CA LEU A 151 -11.27 1.18 1.22
C LEU A 151 -12.35 1.03 0.15
N LEU A 152 -12.41 1.93 -0.83
CA LEU A 152 -13.34 1.82 -1.96
C LEU A 152 -13.11 0.53 -2.75
N GLN A 153 -11.85 0.20 -3.09
CA GLN A 153 -11.53 -1.02 -3.82
C GLN A 153 -11.87 -2.29 -3.03
N LEU A 154 -11.63 -2.29 -1.70
CA LEU A 154 -12.02 -3.41 -0.85
C LEU A 154 -13.54 -3.59 -0.81
N CYS A 155 -14.30 -2.50 -0.65
CA CYS A 155 -15.76 -2.55 -0.51
C CYS A 155 -16.47 -2.98 -1.79
N THR A 156 -16.06 -2.44 -2.95
CA THR A 156 -16.71 -2.76 -4.24
C THR A 156 -16.53 -4.20 -4.67
N THR A 157 -15.57 -4.90 -4.09
CA THR A 157 -15.19 -6.28 -4.45
C THR A 157 -15.74 -7.31 -3.47
N SER A 158 -15.84 -6.95 -2.19
CA SER A 158 -16.15 -7.91 -1.12
C SER A 158 -17.14 -7.31 -0.14
N GLY A 159 -18.34 -7.90 -0.09
CA GLY A 159 -19.35 -7.55 0.92
C GLY A 159 -18.85 -7.76 2.35
N ARG A 160 -17.99 -8.78 2.57
CA ARG A 160 -17.32 -9.00 3.87
C ARG A 160 -16.45 -7.81 4.27
N PHE A 161 -15.57 -7.35 3.38
CA PHE A 161 -14.73 -6.20 3.68
C PHE A 161 -15.54 -4.93 3.82
N CYS A 162 -16.57 -4.72 2.98
CA CYS A 162 -17.52 -3.61 3.12
C CYS A 162 -18.16 -3.57 4.52
N ASN A 163 -18.64 -4.72 5.01
CA ASN A 163 -19.22 -4.81 6.36
C ASN A 163 -18.20 -4.49 7.44
N MET A 164 -16.95 -4.95 7.31
CA MET A 164 -15.89 -4.58 8.26
C MET A 164 -15.64 -3.07 8.25
N VAL A 165 -15.54 -2.43 7.08
CA VAL A 165 -15.36 -0.97 6.97
C VAL A 165 -16.50 -0.20 7.65
N LEU A 166 -17.74 -0.69 7.55
CA LEU A 166 -18.89 -0.10 8.23
C LEU A 166 -18.84 -0.31 9.75
N GLN A 167 -18.42 -1.48 10.22
CA GLN A 167 -18.27 -1.81 11.64
C GLN A 167 -17.19 -0.97 12.33
N GLU A 168 -16.10 -0.68 11.61
CA GLU A 168 -15.02 0.22 12.07
C GLU A 168 -15.45 1.70 12.10
N GLY A 169 -16.70 2.03 11.76
CA GLY A 169 -17.20 3.40 11.90
C GLY A 169 -16.69 4.36 10.81
N ALA A 170 -16.40 3.88 9.60
CA ALA A 170 -15.84 4.72 8.54
C ALA A 170 -16.78 5.84 8.01
N VAL A 171 -18.09 5.80 8.31
CA VAL A 171 -19.07 6.72 7.71
C VAL A 171 -18.84 8.19 8.09
N PRO A 172 -18.76 8.59 9.39
CA PRO A 172 -18.47 9.97 9.76
C PRO A 172 -17.18 10.55 9.14
N PRO A 173 -16.00 9.87 9.21
CA PRO A 173 -14.79 10.43 8.62
C PRO A 173 -14.85 10.50 7.09
N LEU A 174 -15.56 9.58 6.41
CA LEU A 174 -15.80 9.67 4.97
C LEU A 174 -16.73 10.85 4.62
N VAL A 175 -17.76 11.13 5.42
CA VAL A 175 -18.61 12.31 5.22
C VAL A 175 -17.78 13.59 5.37
N ALA A 176 -16.96 13.70 6.41
CA ALA A 176 -16.06 14.82 6.58
C ALA A 176 -15.10 14.99 5.38
N LEU A 177 -14.48 13.89 4.92
CA LEU A 177 -13.59 13.89 3.75
C LEU A 177 -14.31 14.34 2.47
N SER A 178 -15.58 13.96 2.28
CA SER A 178 -16.38 14.37 1.12
C SER A 178 -16.63 15.88 1.04
N GLN A 179 -16.55 16.57 2.18
CA GLN A 179 -16.80 18.01 2.29
C GLN A 179 -15.49 18.82 2.24
N THR A 180 -14.44 18.34 2.92
CA THR A 180 -13.21 19.11 3.16
C THR A 180 -11.96 18.55 2.48
N GLY A 181 -12.05 17.39 1.82
CA GLY A 181 -10.90 16.71 1.20
C GLY A 181 -10.33 17.37 -0.05
N THR A 182 -9.25 16.78 -0.58
CA THR A 182 -8.77 17.05 -1.94
C THR A 182 -9.85 16.71 -2.97
N PRO A 183 -9.80 17.21 -4.21
CA PRO A 183 -10.76 16.82 -5.25
C PRO A 183 -10.90 15.31 -5.42
N ARG A 184 -9.77 14.59 -5.44
CA ARG A 184 -9.73 13.12 -5.52
C ARG A 184 -10.24 12.47 -4.23
N GLY A 185 -9.88 12.99 -3.06
CA GLY A 185 -10.38 12.51 -1.77
C GLY A 185 -11.91 12.63 -1.66
N LYS A 186 -12.48 13.76 -2.11
CA LYS A 186 -13.92 13.98 -2.17
C LYS A 186 -14.59 12.98 -3.10
N GLU A 187 -14.07 12.81 -4.31
CA GLU A 187 -14.57 11.84 -5.30
C GLU A 187 -14.61 10.42 -4.72
N LYS A 188 -13.52 9.95 -4.10
CA LYS A 188 -13.45 8.59 -3.53
C LYS A 188 -14.36 8.42 -2.33
N ALA A 189 -14.44 9.41 -1.44
CA ALA A 189 -15.34 9.39 -0.30
C ALA A 189 -16.82 9.33 -0.75
N GLN A 190 -17.21 10.15 -1.72
CA GLN A 190 -18.57 10.17 -2.25
C GLN A 190 -18.93 8.86 -2.94
N ALA A 191 -18.01 8.28 -3.73
CA ALA A 191 -18.22 6.98 -4.35
C ALA A 191 -18.45 5.87 -3.30
N LEU A 192 -17.65 5.86 -2.24
CA LEU A 192 -17.78 4.87 -1.17
C LEU A 192 -19.07 5.05 -0.36
N LEU A 193 -19.43 6.29 0.00
CA LEU A 193 -20.70 6.58 0.68
C LEU A 193 -21.91 6.21 -0.18
N SER A 194 -21.85 6.44 -1.50
CA SER A 194 -22.90 6.05 -2.43
C SER A 194 -23.04 4.54 -2.51
N TYR A 195 -21.91 3.81 -2.51
CA TYR A 195 -21.90 2.35 -2.45
C TYR A 195 -22.59 1.82 -1.19
N PHE A 196 -22.31 2.40 -0.02
CA PHE A 196 -22.98 2.01 1.23
C PHE A 196 -24.49 2.23 1.19
N ARG A 197 -24.95 3.34 0.61
CA ARG A 197 -26.39 3.62 0.44
C ARG A 197 -27.06 2.57 -0.43
N ASN A 198 -26.44 2.21 -1.55
CA ASN A 198 -26.98 1.25 -2.51
C ASN A 198 -27.07 -0.17 -1.92
N GLN A 199 -26.10 -0.59 -1.11
CA GLN A 199 -26.16 -1.89 -0.43
C GLN A 199 -27.32 -1.98 0.58
N ARG A 200 -27.63 -0.89 1.30
CA ARG A 200 -28.77 -0.85 2.23
C ARG A 200 -30.11 -0.98 1.50
N HIS A 201 -30.25 -0.38 0.32
CA HIS A 201 -31.48 -0.44 -0.48
C HIS A 201 -31.66 -1.81 -1.16
N GLY A 202 -30.58 -2.45 -1.63
CA GLY A 202 -30.64 -3.79 -2.19
C GLY A 202 -30.99 -4.89 -1.17
N SER A 203 -30.75 -4.64 0.12
CA SER A 203 -31.07 -5.58 1.21
C SER A 203 -32.51 -5.42 1.73
N ALA A 204 -33.13 -4.25 1.57
CA ALA A 204 -34.49 -3.95 2.03
C ALA A 204 -35.60 -4.38 1.04
N GLY A 205 -35.26 -4.77 -0.19
CA GLY A 205 -36.21 -5.22 -1.22
C GLY A 205 -36.39 -6.74 -1.34
N ARG A 206 -35.88 -7.53 -0.37
CA ARG A 206 -35.96 -9.00 -0.36
C ARG A 206 -36.59 -9.57 0.93
N GLY A 207 -37.33 -8.75 1.68
CA GLY A 207 -38.08 -9.15 2.86
C GLY A 207 -39.56 -9.31 2.56
#